data_AF-A0A561DGN8-F1
#
_entry.id   AF-A0A561DGN8-F1
#
_cell.length_a   1.000
_cell.length_b   1.000
_cell.length_c   1.000
_cell.angle_alpha   90.00
_cell.angle_beta   90.00
_cell.angle_gamma   90.00
#
_symmetry.space_group_name_H-M   'P 1'
#
loop_
_entity.id
_entity.type
_entity.pdbx_description
1 polymer ?
#
loop_
_entity_poly.entity_id
_entity_poly.type
_entity_poly.pdbx_seq_one_letter_code
_entity_poly.pdbx_strand_id
1 'polypeptide(L)'
;MDKPNKGNTIKIKLNGETKTFEEEPKKIDREPNIEPIPSVIEIDSNKLENDGFLETAATQESVDESFDWIIPESSDQDIEEFTIAVDKKTKKPSLPKISSFSTNPKKKKDRNIVTIVTSVAFAILIGTTIGFVMLKLVITGPSGKAGTQTIPTVAEENGNTTVDNTGEKSSNAITLDQMTTYVIQGGVFSSKDGAKETSTEVTSKGVPSQLVEMSGKQYLFLGVADSIETAKSLGIQYKADGVEDVFAKPLLLDEKQVSGLNDKEKSFLKNVPTIYETLSLATSTALLNNELSKESTKAITGLEEQLKTSGLKNAKVTKIKTELTTAADKLNTYQKSKSKKSLSQAQQHLLNFLSAYYSL
;
A
#
# COMPACT_ATOMS: atom_id res chain seq x y z
N MET A 1 -37.02 42.35 36.07
CA MET A 1 -37.94 42.14 34.94
C MET A 1 -37.06 41.96 33.71
N ASP A 2 -36.76 40.71 33.36
CA ASP A 2 -35.90 40.35 32.23
C ASP A 2 -36.72 39.64 31.14
N LYS A 3 -36.47 40.00 29.88
CA LYS A 3 -37.13 39.44 28.69
C LYS A 3 -36.42 38.13 28.27
N PRO A 4 -37.14 37.08 27.83
CA PRO A 4 -36.50 35.92 27.23
C PRO A 4 -36.11 36.16 25.77
N ASN A 5 -34.98 35.56 25.41
CA ASN A 5 -34.21 35.69 24.17
C ASN A 5 -34.91 34.94 23.02
N LYS A 6 -34.99 35.56 21.83
CA LYS A 6 -35.61 34.98 20.62
C LYS A 6 -34.65 34.01 19.94
N GLY A 7 -35.12 32.79 19.64
CA GLY A 7 -34.38 31.79 18.88
C GLY A 7 -34.15 32.21 17.42
N ASN A 8 -33.04 31.75 16.84
CA ASN A 8 -32.61 32.05 15.48
C ASN A 8 -33.32 31.14 14.46
N THR A 9 -34.12 31.71 13.55
CA THR A 9 -34.75 30.98 12.43
C THR A 9 -33.91 31.15 11.15
N ILE A 10 -33.57 30.04 10.50
CA ILE A 10 -32.83 30.03 9.22
C ILE A 10 -33.84 29.98 8.06
N LYS A 11 -33.76 30.93 7.13
CA LYS A 11 -34.59 30.94 5.90
C LYS A 11 -33.74 30.55 4.70
N ILE A 12 -34.12 29.49 4.00
CA ILE A 12 -33.46 29.01 2.78
C ILE A 12 -34.40 29.26 1.60
N LYS A 13 -33.90 29.88 0.52
CA LYS A 13 -34.65 30.12 -0.71
C LYS A 13 -34.23 29.11 -1.78
N LEU A 14 -35.19 28.32 -2.27
CA LEU A 14 -35.04 27.48 -3.47
C LEU A 14 -36.28 27.71 -4.35
N ASN A 15 -36.05 28.17 -5.58
CA ASN A 15 -37.06 28.38 -6.63
C ASN A 15 -38.34 29.14 -6.20
N GLY A 16 -38.18 30.37 -5.72
CA GLY A 16 -39.26 31.36 -5.70
C GLY A 16 -40.33 31.24 -4.60
N GLU A 17 -40.44 30.12 -3.89
CA GLU A 17 -41.39 29.98 -2.77
C GLU A 17 -40.67 29.83 -1.41
N THR A 18 -41.11 30.59 -0.42
CA THR A 18 -40.56 30.55 0.94
C THR A 18 -41.33 29.54 1.79
N LYS A 19 -40.67 28.46 2.25
CA LYS A 19 -41.20 27.58 3.30
C LYS A 19 -40.47 27.86 4.61
N THR A 20 -41.25 28.14 5.66
CA THR A 20 -40.76 28.30 7.04
C THR A 20 -40.93 26.97 7.75
N PHE A 21 -39.84 26.44 8.32
CA PHE A 21 -39.90 25.27 9.19
C PHE A 21 -39.80 25.73 10.65
N GLU A 22 -40.77 25.32 11.45
CA GLU A 22 -40.81 25.49 12.90
C GLU A 22 -40.75 24.09 13.51
N GLU A 23 -39.79 23.87 14.42
CA GLU A 23 -39.50 22.55 15.00
C GLU A 23 -40.36 22.35 16.25
N GLU A 24 -41.42 21.55 16.16
CA GLU A 24 -42.23 21.16 17.33
C GLU A 24 -41.69 19.89 18.01
N PRO A 25 -41.66 19.82 19.35
CA PRO A 25 -41.19 18.66 20.08
C PRO A 25 -42.23 17.50 20.05
N LYS A 26 -41.75 16.31 19.70
CA LYS A 26 -42.53 15.07 19.57
C LYS A 26 -43.08 14.62 20.94
N LYS A 27 -44.41 14.43 21.01
CA LYS A 27 -45.11 13.84 22.17
C LYS A 27 -44.87 12.33 22.26
N ILE A 28 -44.75 11.84 23.49
CA ILE A 28 -44.65 10.43 23.88
C ILE A 28 -46.07 9.89 24.04
N ASP A 29 -46.44 8.87 23.26
CA ASP A 29 -47.68 8.10 23.43
C ASP A 29 -47.44 6.88 24.33
N ARG A 30 -48.42 6.59 25.19
CA ARG A 30 -48.41 5.56 26.25
C ARG A 30 -48.88 4.19 25.74
N GLU A 31 -48.08 3.15 26.05
CA GLU A 31 -48.35 1.76 26.53
C GLU A 31 -49.42 0.84 25.88
N PRO A 32 -49.20 -0.50 25.90
CA PRO A 32 -49.63 -1.28 27.07
C PRO A 32 -48.74 -2.48 27.50
N ASN A 33 -48.50 -2.59 28.82
CA ASN A 33 -48.65 -3.75 29.72
C ASN A 33 -48.33 -5.17 29.19
N ILE A 34 -47.19 -5.75 29.64
CA ILE A 34 -47.00 -7.19 29.86
C ILE A 34 -46.12 -7.38 31.11
N GLU A 35 -46.59 -8.22 32.03
CA GLU A 35 -46.03 -8.53 33.36
C GLU A 35 -44.61 -9.15 33.34
N PRO A 36 -43.72 -8.85 34.31
CA PRO A 36 -42.44 -9.54 34.44
C PRO A 36 -42.53 -10.79 35.33
N ILE A 37 -42.11 -11.92 34.77
CA ILE A 37 -41.91 -13.22 35.43
C ILE A 37 -40.59 -13.18 36.24
N PRO A 38 -40.53 -13.61 37.51
CA PRO A 38 -39.27 -13.72 38.24
C PRO A 38 -38.61 -15.08 37.97
N SER A 39 -37.48 -15.11 37.25
CA SER A 39 -36.59 -16.28 37.22
C SER A 39 -35.48 -16.09 38.26
N VAL A 40 -35.64 -16.81 39.38
CA VAL A 40 -34.62 -17.00 40.41
C VAL A 40 -33.45 -17.79 39.79
N ILE A 41 -32.23 -17.27 39.92
CA ILE A 41 -31.00 -18.04 39.66
C ILE A 41 -30.49 -18.51 41.02
N GLU A 42 -30.59 -19.80 41.30
CA GLU A 42 -29.85 -20.44 42.39
C GLU A 42 -28.38 -20.54 42.00
N ILE A 43 -27.50 -19.97 42.83
CA ILE A 43 -26.05 -20.04 42.65
C ILE A 43 -25.54 -21.16 43.56
N ASP A 44 -25.18 -22.28 42.94
CA ASP A 44 -24.52 -23.40 43.61
C ASP A 44 -23.15 -22.94 44.16
N SER A 45 -22.99 -23.13 45.46
CA SER A 45 -21.86 -22.67 46.25
C SER A 45 -20.82 -23.77 46.36
N ASN A 46 -20.03 -24.02 45.31
CA ASN A 46 -18.73 -24.72 45.41
C ASN A 46 -17.93 -24.70 44.09
N LYS A 47 -17.31 -23.56 43.74
CA LYS A 47 -15.99 -23.55 43.08
C LYS A 47 -15.33 -22.15 43.10
N LEU A 48 -14.41 -21.98 44.04
CA LEU A 48 -13.31 -21.00 44.06
C LEU A 48 -12.38 -21.33 42.85
N GLU A 49 -11.78 -20.45 42.03
CA GLU A 49 -10.92 -19.28 42.26
C GLU A 49 -10.82 -18.51 40.92
N ASN A 50 -11.06 -17.20 40.88
CA ASN A 50 -10.05 -16.12 40.78
C ASN A 50 -10.19 -15.35 39.45
N ASP A 51 -10.93 -14.24 39.48
CA ASP A 51 -10.58 -13.00 38.77
C ASP A 51 -11.46 -11.87 39.29
N GLY A 52 -10.94 -11.12 40.26
CA GLY A 52 -11.53 -9.88 40.74
C GLY A 52 -11.02 -8.71 39.90
N PHE A 53 -11.80 -8.28 38.92
CA PHE A 53 -11.63 -6.95 38.31
C PHE A 53 -12.72 -6.04 38.86
N LEU A 54 -12.42 -5.40 40.00
CA LEU A 54 -13.21 -4.30 40.51
C LEU A 54 -12.88 -3.05 39.72
N GLU A 55 -13.87 -2.54 38.99
CA GLU A 55 -13.93 -1.14 38.60
C GLU A 55 -13.85 -0.29 39.87
N THR A 56 -12.85 0.58 39.99
CA THR A 56 -12.81 1.62 41.02
C THR A 56 -12.27 2.90 40.42
N ALA A 57 -13.13 3.92 40.49
CA ALA A 57 -12.89 5.28 40.04
C ALA A 57 -11.68 5.89 40.77
N ALA A 58 -10.71 6.38 39.99
CA ALA A 58 -9.56 7.11 40.49
C ALA A 58 -9.98 8.53 40.95
N THR A 59 -10.31 8.66 42.22
CA THR A 59 -10.21 9.93 42.96
C THR A 59 -9.42 9.64 44.24
N GLN A 60 -8.11 9.76 44.15
CA GLN A 60 -7.25 9.76 45.33
C GLN A 60 -6.14 10.79 45.08
N GLU A 61 -6.10 11.79 45.96
CA GLU A 61 -5.07 12.81 46.06
C GLU A 61 -3.69 12.16 46.07
N SER A 62 -2.79 12.62 45.20
CA SER A 62 -1.36 12.38 45.35
C SER A 62 -0.82 13.33 46.41
N VAL A 63 -0.71 12.82 47.64
CA VAL A 63 0.21 13.29 48.66
C VAL A 63 1.62 13.35 48.08
N ASP A 64 2.36 14.40 48.45
CA ASP A 64 3.77 14.65 48.13
C ASP A 64 4.64 13.38 48.02
N GLU A 65 4.95 12.96 46.80
CA GLU A 65 6.15 12.17 46.52
C GLU A 65 7.23 13.12 45.99
N SER A 66 7.94 13.73 46.95
CA SER A 66 9.20 14.42 46.72
C SER A 66 10.20 13.41 46.13
N PHE A 67 10.42 13.50 44.82
CA PHE A 67 11.51 12.79 44.16
C PHE A 67 12.84 13.36 44.65
N ASP A 68 13.47 12.64 45.57
CA ASP A 68 14.80 12.97 46.08
C ASP A 68 15.84 12.54 45.02
N TRP A 69 16.41 13.54 44.35
CA TRP A 69 17.31 13.32 43.22
C TRP A 69 18.69 12.92 43.76
N ILE A 70 18.89 11.61 43.96
CA ILE A 70 20.19 11.06 44.38
C ILE A 70 21.13 11.10 43.18
N ILE A 71 22.04 12.08 43.18
CA ILE A 71 23.21 12.08 42.31
C ILE A 71 24.18 11.03 42.86
N PRO A 72 24.60 10.03 42.08
CA PRO A 72 25.67 9.14 42.52
C PRO A 72 26.96 9.95 42.70
N GLU A 73 27.54 9.92 43.90
CA GLU A 73 28.91 10.41 44.13
C GLU A 73 29.84 9.66 43.19
N SER A 74 30.47 10.39 42.26
CA SER A 74 31.62 9.91 41.54
C SER A 74 32.79 9.81 42.54
N SER A 75 33.00 8.62 43.09
CA SER A 75 34.22 8.31 43.84
C SER A 75 35.41 8.43 42.89
N ASP A 76 36.22 9.43 43.16
CA ASP A 76 37.56 9.62 42.62
C ASP A 76 38.41 8.37 42.86
N GLN A 77 38.60 7.51 41.86
CA GLN A 77 39.72 6.56 41.80
C GLN A 77 40.22 6.40 40.37
N ASP A 78 41.32 7.13 40.11
CA ASP A 78 42.50 6.73 39.34
C ASP A 78 42.29 5.78 38.16
N ILE A 79 42.00 6.37 37.00
CA ILE A 79 42.37 5.74 35.73
C ILE A 79 43.83 6.12 35.47
N GLU A 80 44.73 5.17 35.69
CA GLU A 80 46.15 5.35 35.35
C GLU A 80 46.36 5.60 33.84
N GLU A 81 47.29 6.49 33.63
CA GLU A 81 47.74 7.16 32.43
C GLU A 81 48.56 6.23 31.51
N PHE A 82 48.18 6.11 30.23
CA PHE A 82 49.15 5.83 29.16
C PHE A 82 49.59 7.16 28.55
N THR A 83 50.84 7.53 28.82
CA THR A 83 51.50 8.74 28.32
C THR A 83 51.80 8.63 26.83
N ILE A 84 51.34 9.60 26.03
CA ILE A 84 52.19 10.23 25.00
C ILE A 84 52.01 11.73 25.12
N ALA A 85 53.02 12.35 25.73
CA ALA A 85 53.26 13.78 25.68
C ALA A 85 53.79 14.18 24.29
N VAL A 86 53.15 15.17 23.66
CA VAL A 86 53.84 16.19 22.86
C VAL A 86 53.40 17.55 23.39
N ASP A 87 54.37 18.43 23.48
CA ASP A 87 54.52 19.56 24.40
C ASP A 87 53.43 20.63 24.46
N LYS A 88 53.05 20.93 25.72
CA LYS A 88 52.98 22.23 26.42
C LYS A 88 52.45 23.51 25.72
N LYS A 89 51.43 24.05 26.41
CA LYS A 89 51.04 25.47 26.67
C LYS A 89 50.13 26.16 25.66
N THR A 90 48.79 26.08 25.83
CA THR A 90 47.89 26.92 26.67
C THR A 90 47.66 28.37 26.22
N LYS A 91 46.58 28.59 25.44
CA LYS A 91 45.68 29.75 25.55
C LYS A 91 44.23 29.30 25.30
N LYS A 92 43.34 29.59 26.26
CA LYS A 92 41.91 29.24 26.32
C LYS A 92 41.11 29.81 25.13
N PRO A 93 40.22 29.05 24.49
CA PRO A 93 39.08 29.59 23.76
C PRO A 93 37.82 29.58 24.65
N SER A 94 37.19 30.74 24.77
CA SER A 94 35.90 30.97 25.42
C SER A 94 34.76 30.22 24.72
N LEU A 95 33.92 29.53 25.50
CA LEU A 95 32.66 28.95 25.06
C LEU A 95 31.66 30.06 24.61
N PRO A 96 30.87 29.84 23.54
CA PRO A 96 29.86 30.78 23.10
C PRO A 96 28.63 30.74 24.01
N LYS A 97 28.16 31.92 24.43
CA LYS A 97 26.92 32.12 25.20
C LYS A 97 25.71 31.78 24.35
N ILE A 98 24.90 30.82 24.79
CA ILE A 98 23.55 30.58 24.26
C ILE A 98 22.66 31.70 24.78
N SER A 99 22.23 32.58 23.89
CA SER A 99 21.34 33.69 24.19
C SER A 99 19.91 33.18 24.42
N SER A 100 19.31 33.57 25.54
CA SER A 100 17.90 33.41 25.88
C SER A 100 16.98 33.96 24.79
N PHE A 101 16.09 33.12 24.24
CA PHE A 101 14.97 33.57 23.42
C PHE A 101 13.89 34.19 24.33
N SER A 102 13.89 35.52 24.40
CA SER A 102 12.80 36.31 24.99
C SER A 102 11.64 36.37 24.00
N THR A 103 10.50 35.80 24.35
CA THR A 103 9.24 35.92 23.62
C THR A 103 8.51 37.18 24.06
N ASN A 104 8.58 38.23 23.23
CA ASN A 104 7.72 39.40 23.38
C ASN A 104 6.91 39.61 22.09
N PRO A 105 5.59 39.35 22.07
CA PRO A 105 4.79 39.50 20.87
C PRO A 105 4.35 40.96 20.72
N LYS A 106 5.11 41.76 19.97
CA LYS A 106 4.61 43.04 19.46
C LYS A 106 3.91 42.81 18.11
N LYS A 107 2.58 42.97 18.15
CA LYS A 107 1.67 43.02 17.00
C LYS A 107 2.24 43.93 15.89
N LYS A 108 2.43 43.37 14.69
CA LYS A 108 2.45 44.13 13.44
C LYS A 108 1.47 43.51 12.46
N LYS A 109 0.51 44.34 12.07
CA LYS A 109 -0.54 44.05 11.08
C LYS A 109 0.05 44.40 9.72
N ASP A 110 0.76 43.46 9.12
CA ASP A 110 1.19 43.58 7.73
C ASP A 110 0.31 42.68 6.86
N ARG A 111 -0.28 43.29 5.83
CA ARG A 111 -1.24 42.66 4.93
C ARG A 111 -0.52 41.60 4.09
N ASN A 112 -0.88 40.34 4.29
CA ASN A 112 -0.31 39.18 3.58
C ASN A 112 -0.78 39.15 2.10
N ILE A 113 -0.25 40.05 1.27
CA ILE A 113 -0.45 40.04 -0.19
C ILE A 113 0.07 38.73 -0.80
N VAL A 114 1.09 38.12 -0.19
CA VAL A 114 1.65 36.82 -0.58
C VAL A 114 0.60 35.71 -0.52
N THR A 115 -0.26 35.69 0.52
CA THR A 115 -1.30 34.65 0.65
C THR A 115 -2.37 34.78 -0.44
N ILE A 116 -2.68 36.00 -0.88
CA ILE A 116 -3.64 36.25 -1.97
C ILE A 116 -3.05 35.79 -3.30
N VAL A 117 -1.78 36.12 -3.59
CA VAL A 117 -1.13 35.69 -4.85
C VAL A 117 -0.99 34.17 -4.92
N THR A 118 -0.62 33.52 -3.82
CA THR A 118 -0.54 32.04 -3.76
C THR A 118 -1.91 31.40 -3.95
N SER A 119 -2.97 31.97 -3.36
CA SER A 119 -4.34 31.48 -3.54
C SER A 119 -4.81 31.60 -4.99
N VAL A 120 -4.52 32.72 -5.66
CA VAL A 120 -4.85 32.92 -7.09
C VAL A 120 -4.08 31.93 -7.97
N ALA A 121 -2.80 31.69 -7.69
CA ALA A 121 -2.00 30.71 -8.44
C ALA A 121 -2.56 29.27 -8.31
N PHE A 122 -2.95 28.85 -7.11
CA PHE A 122 -3.59 27.55 -6.89
C PHE A 122 -4.98 27.46 -7.55
N ALA A 123 -5.77 28.53 -7.51
CA ALA A 123 -7.07 28.57 -8.17
C ALA A 123 -6.94 28.40 -9.69
N ILE A 124 -5.93 29.03 -10.31
CA ILE A 124 -5.65 28.85 -11.75
C ILE A 124 -5.18 27.43 -12.02
N LEU A 125 -4.26 26.88 -11.22
CA LEU A 125 -3.79 25.50 -11.38
C LEU A 125 -4.93 24.47 -11.31
N ILE A 126 -5.77 24.56 -10.28
CA ILE A 126 -6.89 23.64 -10.06
C ILE A 126 -7.99 23.86 -11.12
N GLY A 127 -8.27 25.11 -11.49
CA GLY A 127 -9.22 25.43 -12.54
C GLY A 127 -8.78 24.91 -13.91
N THR A 128 -7.48 24.96 -14.21
CA THR A 128 -6.94 24.49 -15.49
C THR A 128 -6.92 22.97 -15.57
N THR A 129 -6.60 22.27 -14.48
CA THR A 129 -6.64 20.79 -14.47
C THR A 129 -8.06 20.26 -14.63
N ILE A 130 -9.03 20.83 -13.90
CA ILE A 130 -10.44 20.44 -14.01
C ILE A 130 -11.00 20.81 -15.40
N GLY A 131 -10.68 22.01 -15.90
CA GLY A 131 -11.09 22.45 -17.24
C GLY A 131 -10.52 21.58 -18.35
N PHE A 132 -9.26 21.16 -18.23
CA PHE A 132 -8.61 20.26 -19.20
C PHE A 132 -9.23 18.85 -19.20
N VAL A 133 -9.54 18.30 -18.02
CA VAL A 133 -10.22 17.00 -17.90
C VAL A 133 -11.62 17.06 -18.53
N MET A 134 -12.36 18.15 -18.30
CA MET A 134 -13.69 18.32 -18.89
C MET A 134 -13.63 18.49 -20.41
N LEU A 135 -12.63 19.22 -20.93
CA LEU A 135 -12.40 19.32 -22.37
C LEU A 135 -12.04 17.95 -22.98
N LYS A 136 -11.21 17.16 -22.31
CA LYS A 136 -10.89 15.78 -22.72
C LYS A 136 -12.13 14.88 -22.73
N LEU A 137 -13.03 15.01 -21.75
CA LEU A 137 -14.28 14.23 -21.70
C LEU A 137 -15.29 14.65 -22.78
N VAL A 138 -15.37 15.93 -23.14
CA VAL A 138 -16.24 16.42 -24.21
C VAL A 138 -15.71 16.03 -25.59
N ILE A 139 -14.39 16.08 -25.81
CA ILE A 139 -13.77 15.66 -27.08
C ILE A 139 -13.76 14.13 -27.20
N THR A 140 -13.66 13.41 -26.09
CA THR A 140 -13.66 11.94 -26.04
C THR A 140 -15.03 11.41 -25.62
N GLY A 141 -16.09 11.86 -26.32
CA GLY A 141 -17.44 11.36 -26.11
C GLY A 141 -17.52 9.83 -26.26
N PRO A 142 -18.48 9.15 -25.59
CA PRO A 142 -18.60 7.70 -25.62
C PRO A 142 -19.21 7.25 -26.95
N SER A 143 -18.41 7.16 -27.99
CA SER A 143 -18.77 6.49 -29.23
C SER A 143 -17.55 5.80 -29.82
N GLY A 144 -17.74 4.51 -30.11
CA GLY A 144 -16.68 3.56 -30.36
C GLY A 144 -15.75 3.86 -31.54
N LYS A 145 -14.62 3.17 -31.46
CA LYS A 145 -13.70 2.78 -32.54
C LYS A 145 -12.82 3.86 -33.17
N ALA A 146 -11.53 3.51 -33.13
CA ALA A 146 -10.45 3.82 -34.07
C ALA A 146 -9.78 5.20 -33.97
N GLY A 147 -8.44 5.16 -33.97
CA GLY A 147 -7.63 6.24 -34.50
C GLY A 147 -6.61 6.84 -33.52
N THR A 148 -5.42 6.24 -33.52
CA THR A 148 -4.13 6.95 -33.61
C THR A 148 -3.93 8.15 -32.66
N GLN A 149 -3.24 7.90 -31.54
CA GLN A 149 -2.55 8.97 -30.80
C GLN A 149 -1.46 9.56 -31.70
N THR A 150 -1.69 10.78 -32.17
CA THR A 150 -0.67 11.64 -32.77
C THR A 150 0.05 12.37 -31.63
N ILE A 151 1.32 12.03 -31.42
CA ILE A 151 2.29 12.85 -30.69
C ILE A 151 2.85 13.85 -31.72
N PRO A 152 3.02 15.15 -31.39
CA PRO A 152 3.43 16.15 -32.36
C PRO A 152 4.89 15.95 -32.79
N THR A 153 5.07 15.74 -34.09
CA THR A 153 6.35 15.81 -34.80
C THR A 153 6.91 17.24 -34.74
N VAL A 154 8.10 17.38 -34.17
CA VAL A 154 9.02 18.46 -34.53
C VAL A 154 9.70 18.04 -35.83
N ALA A 155 9.56 18.87 -36.86
CA ALA A 155 10.14 18.66 -38.16
C ALA A 155 11.67 18.81 -38.11
N GLU A 156 12.38 17.80 -38.60
CA GLU A 156 13.56 18.01 -39.43
C GLU A 156 13.42 17.19 -40.72
N GLU A 157 13.60 17.91 -41.81
CA GLU A 157 13.47 17.49 -43.19
C GLU A 157 14.78 16.86 -43.67
N ASN A 158 14.74 15.58 -44.03
CA ASN A 158 15.39 15.12 -45.27
C ASN A 158 14.83 13.77 -45.70
N GLY A 159 14.42 13.72 -46.96
CA GLY A 159 13.63 12.64 -47.52
C GLY A 159 14.40 11.34 -47.74
N ASN A 160 13.67 10.23 -47.66
CA ASN A 160 13.52 9.39 -48.84
C ASN A 160 12.22 8.59 -48.73
N THR A 161 11.42 8.67 -49.78
CA THR A 161 10.26 7.83 -50.02
C THR A 161 10.75 6.43 -50.37
N THR A 162 10.44 5.45 -49.52
CA THR A 162 10.22 4.07 -49.97
C THR A 162 9.04 3.51 -49.20
N VAL A 163 7.88 3.54 -49.85
CA VAL A 163 6.86 2.52 -49.67
C VAL A 163 7.53 1.20 -50.05
N ASP A 164 7.82 0.36 -49.06
CA ASP A 164 8.13 -1.04 -49.31
C ASP A 164 7.10 -1.90 -48.59
N ASN A 165 6.07 -2.24 -49.36
CA ASN A 165 5.24 -3.41 -49.13
C ASN A 165 6.08 -4.61 -49.59
N THR A 166 6.99 -5.10 -48.75
CA THR A 166 7.67 -6.37 -48.99
C THR A 166 7.95 -7.10 -47.68
N GLY A 167 7.31 -8.25 -47.54
CA GLY A 167 7.85 -9.36 -46.75
C GLY A 167 7.30 -9.47 -45.34
N GLU A 168 6.23 -10.25 -45.23
CA GLU A 168 5.91 -11.06 -44.07
C GLU A 168 7.10 -12.00 -43.73
N LYS A 169 8.21 -11.42 -43.24
CA LYS A 169 9.15 -12.14 -42.40
C LYS A 169 8.52 -12.09 -41.03
N SER A 170 7.93 -13.21 -40.61
CA SER A 170 7.51 -13.44 -39.23
C SER A 170 8.65 -13.02 -38.32
N SER A 171 8.56 -11.81 -37.75
CA SER A 171 9.48 -11.39 -36.73
C SER A 171 9.18 -12.31 -35.55
N ASN A 172 10.14 -13.15 -35.18
CA ASN A 172 10.05 -14.01 -34.00
C ASN A 172 10.14 -13.19 -32.71
N ALA A 173 9.70 -11.93 -32.74
CA ALA A 173 9.79 -10.99 -31.64
C ALA A 173 8.40 -10.48 -31.26
N ILE A 174 8.22 -10.19 -29.98
CA ILE A 174 7.06 -9.49 -29.45
C ILE A 174 7.55 -8.40 -28.50
N THR A 175 6.85 -7.27 -28.52
CA THR A 175 6.99 -6.24 -27.48
C THR A 175 5.95 -6.51 -26.40
N LEU A 176 6.40 -6.68 -25.16
CA LEU A 176 5.55 -6.75 -23.98
C LEU A 176 5.37 -5.33 -23.46
N ASP A 177 4.13 -4.87 -23.39
CA ASP A 177 3.80 -3.55 -22.89
C ASP A 177 4.19 -3.40 -21.42
N GLN A 178 4.51 -2.17 -21.02
CA GLN A 178 4.78 -1.86 -19.62
C GLN A 178 3.54 -2.18 -18.76
N MET A 179 3.72 -2.86 -17.63
CA MET A 179 2.66 -3.12 -16.65
C MET A 179 3.11 -2.75 -15.24
N THR A 180 2.17 -2.37 -14.38
CA THR A 180 2.46 -2.08 -12.97
C THR A 180 1.92 -3.21 -12.11
N THR A 181 2.75 -3.70 -11.19
CA THR A 181 2.34 -4.66 -10.16
C THR A 181 2.63 -4.11 -8.78
N TYR A 182 1.89 -4.53 -7.76
CA TYR A 182 2.10 -4.10 -6.39
C TYR A 182 2.77 -5.21 -5.62
N VAL A 183 3.93 -4.92 -5.05
CA VAL A 183 4.75 -5.90 -4.34
C VAL A 183 4.95 -5.51 -2.90
N ILE A 184 5.21 -6.51 -2.09
CA ILE A 184 5.59 -6.36 -0.69
C ILE A 184 7.10 -6.60 -0.63
N GLN A 185 7.87 -5.55 -0.39
CA GLN A 185 9.32 -5.59 -0.32
C GLN A 185 9.76 -5.86 1.12
N GLY A 186 10.62 -6.86 1.32
CA GLY A 186 11.23 -7.23 2.60
C GLY A 186 12.71 -6.84 2.74
N GLY A 187 13.25 -6.07 1.79
CA GLY A 187 14.62 -5.57 1.85
C GLY A 187 15.25 -5.33 0.47
N VAL A 188 16.36 -4.58 0.46
CA VAL A 188 17.22 -4.41 -0.72
C VAL A 188 18.66 -4.58 -0.27
N PHE A 189 19.36 -5.50 -0.90
CA PHE A 189 20.68 -5.95 -0.48
C PHE A 189 21.69 -5.70 -1.60
N SER A 190 22.89 -5.25 -1.21
CA SER A 190 24.03 -5.15 -2.13
C SER A 190 24.79 -6.48 -2.26
N SER A 191 24.64 -7.40 -1.30
CA SER A 191 25.25 -8.74 -1.31
C SER A 191 24.19 -9.82 -1.49
N LYS A 192 24.50 -10.83 -2.30
CA LYS A 192 23.63 -11.99 -2.52
C LYS A 192 23.50 -12.88 -1.28
N ASP A 193 24.55 -12.99 -0.48
CA ASP A 193 24.56 -13.87 0.68
C ASP A 193 23.63 -13.33 1.77
N GLY A 194 23.71 -12.03 2.08
CA GLY A 194 22.80 -11.39 3.05
C GLY A 194 21.35 -11.46 2.59
N ALA A 195 21.08 -11.26 1.29
CA ALA A 195 19.73 -11.38 0.74
C ALA A 195 19.16 -12.80 0.91
N LYS A 196 20.01 -13.82 0.71
CA LYS A 196 19.64 -15.23 0.83
C LYS A 196 19.41 -15.65 2.29
N GLU A 197 20.23 -15.14 3.22
CA GLU A 197 20.04 -15.34 4.65
C GLU A 197 18.68 -14.79 5.10
N THR A 198 18.38 -13.52 4.80
CA THR A 198 17.08 -12.92 5.14
C THR A 198 15.91 -13.63 4.45
N SER A 199 16.05 -14.02 3.17
CA SER A 199 15.03 -14.81 2.48
C SER A 199 14.75 -16.15 3.19
N THR A 200 15.79 -16.82 3.70
CA THR A 200 15.65 -18.08 4.45
C THR A 200 14.97 -17.85 5.79
N GLU A 201 15.33 -16.77 6.49
CA GLU A 201 14.69 -16.39 7.76
C GLU A 201 13.19 -16.14 7.58
N VAL A 202 12.82 -15.32 6.58
CA VAL A 202 11.42 -14.98 6.30
C VAL A 202 10.62 -16.21 5.86
N THR A 203 11.22 -17.08 5.04
CA THR A 203 10.59 -18.35 4.62
C THR A 203 10.37 -19.29 5.80
N SER A 204 11.26 -19.29 6.81
CA SER A 204 11.09 -20.11 8.01
C SER A 204 9.91 -19.67 8.88
N LYS A 205 9.53 -18.39 8.81
CA LYS A 205 8.31 -17.82 9.41
C LYS A 205 7.03 -18.11 8.60
N GLY A 206 7.14 -18.85 7.49
CA GLY A 206 5.99 -19.23 6.64
C GLY A 206 5.54 -18.15 5.66
N VAL A 207 6.30 -17.05 5.56
CA VAL A 207 6.04 -15.97 4.61
C VAL A 207 6.74 -16.29 3.29
N PRO A 208 6.04 -16.23 2.14
CA PRO A 208 6.65 -16.40 0.82
C PRO A 208 7.80 -15.42 0.63
N SER A 209 8.85 -15.83 -0.06
CA SER A 209 9.96 -14.92 -0.35
C SER A 209 10.64 -15.26 -1.67
N GLN A 210 11.03 -14.23 -2.43
CA GLN A 210 11.80 -14.40 -3.66
C GLN A 210 12.80 -13.27 -3.82
N LEU A 211 13.99 -13.64 -4.26
CA LEU A 211 15.05 -12.71 -4.63
C LEU A 211 14.96 -12.39 -6.12
N VAL A 212 14.97 -11.09 -6.43
CA VAL A 212 14.98 -10.58 -7.80
C VAL A 212 16.12 -9.58 -7.93
N GLU A 213 17.00 -9.82 -8.91
CA GLU A 213 18.09 -8.93 -9.20
C GLU A 213 17.62 -7.79 -10.10
N MET A 214 17.74 -6.55 -9.63
CA MET A 214 17.39 -5.36 -10.41
C MET A 214 18.46 -4.29 -10.20
N SER A 215 18.99 -3.73 -11.30
CA SER A 215 20.02 -2.67 -11.24
C SER A 215 21.23 -3.00 -10.35
N GLY A 216 21.70 -4.26 -10.40
CA GLY A 216 22.86 -4.72 -9.62
C GLY A 216 22.63 -4.85 -8.11
N LYS A 217 21.38 -4.76 -7.64
CA LYS A 217 20.99 -5.01 -6.25
C LYS A 217 20.03 -6.20 -6.19
N GLN A 218 20.01 -6.89 -5.06
CA GLN A 218 19.10 -8.01 -4.78
C GLN A 218 17.89 -7.48 -4.00
N TYR A 219 16.72 -7.51 -4.61
CA TYR A 219 15.46 -7.13 -3.97
C TYR A 219 14.80 -8.38 -3.40
N LEU A 220 14.42 -8.32 -2.12
CA LEU A 220 13.63 -9.36 -1.49
C LEU A 220 12.16 -8.98 -1.56
N PHE A 221 11.37 -9.76 -2.29
CA PHE A 221 9.92 -9.61 -2.34
C PHE A 221 9.25 -10.73 -1.55
N LEU A 222 8.24 -10.35 -0.76
CA LEU A 222 7.51 -11.22 0.16
C LEU A 222 6.10 -11.54 -0.31
N GLY A 223 5.62 -10.82 -1.32
CA GLY A 223 4.32 -11.06 -1.91
C GLY A 223 3.99 -10.07 -3.01
N VAL A 224 2.88 -10.35 -3.68
CA VAL A 224 2.28 -9.58 -4.76
C VAL A 224 0.82 -9.29 -4.43
N ALA A 225 0.28 -8.21 -4.99
CA ALA A 225 -1.11 -7.85 -4.84
C ALA A 225 -1.63 -7.10 -6.07
N ASP A 226 -2.95 -7.00 -6.15
CA ASP A 226 -3.71 -6.22 -7.14
C ASP A 226 -3.62 -4.72 -6.95
N SER A 227 -3.39 -4.26 -5.72
CA SER A 227 -3.41 -2.85 -5.35
C SER A 227 -2.43 -2.56 -4.22
N ILE A 228 -2.05 -1.29 -4.09
CA ILE A 228 -1.11 -0.86 -3.05
C ILE A 228 -1.75 -0.99 -1.66
N GLU A 229 -3.07 -0.83 -1.54
CA GLU A 229 -3.84 -0.99 -0.32
C GLU A 229 -3.81 -2.44 0.17
N THR A 230 -4.06 -3.39 -0.74
CA THR A 230 -3.99 -4.83 -0.43
C THR A 230 -2.55 -5.23 -0.07
N ALA A 231 -1.54 -4.72 -0.78
CA ALA A 231 -0.14 -4.95 -0.45
C ALA A 231 0.24 -4.41 0.93
N LYS A 232 -0.24 -3.21 1.31
CA LYS A 232 -0.03 -2.63 2.64
C LYS A 232 -0.65 -3.49 3.73
N SER A 233 -1.88 -3.96 3.49
CA SER A 233 -2.63 -4.78 4.45
C SER A 233 -1.93 -6.13 4.69
N LEU A 234 -1.47 -6.79 3.63
CA LEU A 234 -0.65 -8.00 3.73
C LEU A 234 0.70 -7.72 4.41
N GLY A 235 1.32 -6.58 4.13
CA GLY A 235 2.54 -6.17 4.80
C GLY A 235 2.39 -6.00 6.31
N ILE A 236 1.25 -5.49 6.79
CA ILE A 236 0.93 -5.42 8.23
C ILE A 236 0.81 -6.83 8.81
N GLN A 237 0.17 -7.76 8.11
CA GLN A 237 0.08 -9.15 8.54
C GLN A 237 1.47 -9.80 8.67
N TYR A 238 2.35 -9.60 7.70
CA TYR A 238 3.71 -10.16 7.76
C TYR A 238 4.56 -9.54 8.88
N LYS A 239 4.35 -8.26 9.20
CA LYS A 239 4.97 -7.63 10.39
C LYS A 239 4.48 -8.27 11.68
N ALA A 240 3.18 -8.57 11.77
CA ALA A 240 2.62 -9.30 12.91
C ALA A 240 3.15 -10.74 13.01
N ASP A 241 3.46 -11.37 11.87
CA ASP A 241 4.12 -12.68 11.78
C ASP A 241 5.64 -12.62 12.07
N GLY A 242 6.16 -11.45 12.49
CA GLY A 242 7.55 -11.27 12.94
C GLY A 242 8.55 -10.95 11.84
N VAL A 243 8.10 -10.52 10.65
CA VAL A 243 8.99 -10.03 9.59
C VAL A 243 9.26 -8.54 9.77
N GLU A 244 10.53 -8.21 9.97
CA GLU A 244 10.99 -6.82 10.07
C GLU A 244 11.02 -6.15 8.68
N ASP A 245 10.91 -4.82 8.63
CA ASP A 245 11.13 -4.03 7.41
C ASP A 245 10.30 -4.40 6.17
N VAL A 246 9.00 -4.55 6.36
CA VAL A 246 8.04 -4.79 5.26
C VAL A 246 7.48 -3.48 4.69
N PHE A 247 7.61 -3.30 3.38
CA PHE A 247 7.13 -2.11 2.65
C PHE A 247 6.34 -2.49 1.39
N ALA A 248 5.12 -1.96 1.26
CA ALA A 248 4.37 -2.08 0.01
C ALA A 248 4.85 -1.05 -1.00
N LYS A 249 5.13 -1.47 -2.24
CA LYS A 249 5.57 -0.60 -3.33
C LYS A 249 4.91 -0.96 -4.65
N PRO A 250 4.58 0.03 -5.50
CA PRO A 250 4.35 -0.24 -6.91
C PRO A 250 5.69 -0.60 -7.57
N LEU A 251 5.65 -1.56 -8.48
CA LEU A 251 6.77 -2.05 -9.26
C LEU A 251 6.37 -1.97 -10.73
N LEU A 252 7.11 -1.16 -11.50
CA LEU A 252 6.92 -1.06 -12.94
C LEU A 252 7.71 -2.17 -13.60
N LEU A 253 7.02 -2.99 -14.38
CA LEU A 253 7.61 -3.96 -15.28
C LEU A 253 7.71 -3.28 -16.64
N ASP A 254 8.93 -2.83 -16.97
CA ASP A 254 9.19 -2.03 -18.17
C ASP A 254 8.89 -2.79 -19.46
N GLU A 255 8.65 -2.02 -20.53
CA GLU A 255 8.47 -2.56 -21.86
C GLU A 255 9.68 -3.42 -22.25
N LYS A 256 9.43 -4.66 -22.70
CA LYS A 256 10.49 -5.59 -23.07
C LYS A 256 10.21 -6.21 -24.43
N GLN A 257 11.19 -6.13 -25.32
CA GLN A 257 11.17 -6.89 -26.56
C GLN A 257 11.79 -8.27 -26.34
N VAL A 258 11.01 -9.33 -26.59
CA VAL A 258 11.46 -10.71 -26.49
C VAL A 258 11.51 -11.32 -27.88
N SER A 259 12.70 -11.76 -28.30
CA SER A 259 12.94 -12.38 -29.62
C SER A 259 13.09 -13.90 -29.53
N GLY A 260 13.06 -14.58 -30.68
CA GLY A 260 13.20 -16.04 -30.79
C GLY A 260 11.95 -16.83 -30.37
N LEU A 261 10.77 -16.21 -30.47
CA LEU A 261 9.48 -16.77 -30.08
C LEU A 261 8.69 -17.32 -31.26
N ASN A 262 8.02 -18.45 -31.03
CA ASN A 262 7.00 -18.99 -31.92
C ASN A 262 5.63 -18.29 -31.69
N ASP A 263 4.69 -18.48 -32.61
CA ASP A 263 3.41 -17.74 -32.55
C ASP A 263 2.53 -18.11 -31.35
N LYS A 264 2.68 -19.33 -30.81
CA LYS A 264 2.00 -19.75 -29.58
C LYS A 264 2.58 -19.06 -28.35
N GLU A 265 3.91 -18.90 -28.31
CA GLU A 265 4.60 -18.16 -27.24
C GLU A 265 4.23 -16.68 -27.26
N LYS A 266 4.21 -16.06 -28.45
CA LYS A 266 3.75 -14.67 -28.60
C LYS A 266 2.32 -14.50 -28.08
N SER A 267 1.41 -15.40 -28.49
CA SER A 267 0.00 -15.35 -28.05
C SER A 267 -0.14 -15.59 -26.54
N PHE A 268 0.63 -16.50 -25.97
CA PHE A 268 0.66 -16.75 -24.53
C PHE A 268 1.17 -15.53 -23.75
N LEU A 269 2.30 -14.94 -24.16
CA LEU A 269 2.88 -13.79 -23.49
C LEU A 269 1.98 -12.54 -23.53
N LYS A 270 1.12 -12.39 -24.55
CA LYS A 270 0.09 -11.33 -24.57
C LYS A 270 -0.95 -11.48 -23.45
N ASN A 271 -1.26 -12.72 -23.04
CA ASN A 271 -2.23 -12.99 -21.99
C ASN A 271 -1.60 -12.98 -20.59
N VAL A 272 -0.27 -13.09 -20.48
CA VAL A 272 0.45 -13.18 -19.21
C VAL A 272 0.11 -12.03 -18.24
N PRO A 273 0.07 -10.74 -18.65
CA PRO A 273 -0.30 -9.65 -17.75
C PRO A 273 -1.67 -9.86 -17.09
N THR A 274 -2.70 -10.15 -17.90
CA THR A 274 -4.07 -10.37 -17.40
C THR A 274 -4.17 -11.61 -16.49
N ILE A 275 -3.49 -12.71 -16.87
CA ILE A 275 -3.42 -13.92 -16.03
C ILE A 275 -2.79 -13.57 -14.68
N TYR A 276 -1.66 -12.89 -14.70
CA TYR A 276 -0.90 -12.55 -13.51
C TYR A 276 -1.65 -11.58 -12.59
N GLU A 277 -2.31 -10.55 -13.13
CA GLU A 277 -3.16 -9.63 -12.38
C GLU A 277 -4.32 -10.35 -11.69
N THR A 278 -5.01 -11.21 -12.44
CA THR A 278 -6.15 -12.00 -11.93
C THR A 278 -5.72 -12.93 -10.79
N LEU A 279 -4.60 -13.63 -10.95
CA LEU A 279 -4.07 -14.52 -9.92
C LEU A 279 -3.55 -13.74 -8.71
N SER A 280 -2.94 -12.57 -8.93
CA SER A 280 -2.47 -11.70 -7.86
C SER A 280 -3.63 -11.19 -7.03
N LEU A 281 -4.70 -10.68 -7.66
CA LEU A 281 -5.95 -10.28 -7.01
C LEU A 281 -6.57 -11.43 -6.21
N ALA A 282 -6.73 -12.59 -6.84
CA ALA A 282 -7.34 -13.74 -6.20
C ALA A 282 -6.55 -14.22 -4.98
N THR A 283 -5.22 -14.27 -5.09
CA THR A 283 -4.35 -14.73 -4.00
C THR A 283 -4.29 -13.72 -2.87
N SER A 284 -4.11 -12.43 -3.19
CA SER A 284 -3.97 -11.35 -2.21
C SER A 284 -5.24 -11.18 -1.38
N THR A 285 -6.41 -11.15 -2.03
CA THR A 285 -7.71 -11.03 -1.36
C THR A 285 -8.04 -12.27 -0.55
N ALA A 286 -7.72 -13.47 -1.04
CA ALA A 286 -7.91 -14.70 -0.27
C ALA A 286 -6.99 -14.79 0.96
N LEU A 287 -5.78 -14.24 0.89
CA LEU A 287 -4.88 -14.17 2.05
C LEU A 287 -5.41 -13.22 3.15
N LEU A 288 -6.03 -12.10 2.77
CA LEU A 288 -6.61 -11.16 3.73
C LEU A 288 -7.94 -11.65 4.30
N ASN A 289 -8.85 -12.10 3.44
CA ASN A 289 -10.22 -12.43 3.83
C ASN A 289 -10.39 -13.88 4.28
N ASN A 290 -9.35 -14.72 4.12
CA ASN A 290 -9.40 -16.17 4.32
C ASN A 290 -10.53 -16.84 3.50
N GLU A 291 -10.89 -16.25 2.37
CA GLU A 291 -11.89 -16.77 1.45
C GLU A 291 -11.61 -16.34 0.02
N LEU A 292 -11.81 -17.27 -0.92
CA LEU A 292 -11.79 -16.98 -2.34
C LEU A 292 -13.22 -16.68 -2.82
N SER A 293 -13.43 -15.49 -3.38
CA SER A 293 -14.74 -15.09 -3.88
C SER A 293 -15.21 -15.97 -5.05
N LYS A 294 -16.54 -16.04 -5.28
CA LYS A 294 -17.11 -16.73 -6.44
C LYS A 294 -16.63 -16.12 -7.76
N GLU A 295 -16.41 -14.81 -7.77
CA GLU A 295 -15.91 -14.07 -8.94
C GLU A 295 -14.46 -14.45 -9.24
N SER A 296 -13.58 -14.41 -8.24
CA SER A 296 -12.17 -14.84 -8.37
C SER A 296 -12.07 -16.29 -8.83
N THR A 297 -12.93 -17.17 -8.29
CA THR A 297 -13.01 -18.57 -8.72
C THR A 297 -13.34 -18.69 -10.21
N LYS A 298 -14.40 -18.00 -10.67
CA LYS A 298 -14.79 -18.01 -12.09
C LYS A 298 -13.70 -17.45 -12.98
N ALA A 299 -13.05 -16.37 -12.55
CA ALA A 299 -11.94 -15.77 -13.27
C ALA A 299 -10.79 -16.77 -13.44
N ILE A 300 -10.36 -17.44 -12.36
CA ILE A 300 -9.30 -18.47 -12.41
C ILE A 300 -9.68 -19.62 -13.37
N THR A 301 -10.91 -20.13 -13.30
CA THR A 301 -11.37 -21.19 -14.22
C THR A 301 -11.34 -20.73 -15.68
N GLY A 302 -11.67 -19.46 -15.95
CA GLY A 302 -11.59 -18.87 -17.28
C GLY A 302 -10.17 -18.80 -17.84
N LEU A 303 -9.13 -18.77 -16.99
CA LEU A 303 -7.73 -18.75 -17.42
C LEU A 303 -7.19 -20.13 -17.81
N GLU A 304 -7.89 -21.21 -17.49
CA GLU A 304 -7.37 -22.58 -17.69
C GLU A 304 -7.01 -22.87 -19.15
N GLU A 305 -7.81 -22.40 -20.10
CA GLU A 305 -7.53 -22.60 -21.53
C GLU A 305 -6.27 -21.86 -21.97
N GLN A 306 -6.09 -20.63 -21.49
CA GLN A 306 -4.90 -19.82 -21.78
C GLN A 306 -3.64 -20.45 -21.16
N LEU A 307 -3.77 -21.06 -19.98
CA LEU A 307 -2.70 -21.77 -19.27
C LEU A 307 -2.37 -23.15 -19.86
N LYS A 308 -3.24 -23.76 -20.69
CA LYS A 308 -3.01 -25.06 -21.35
C LYS A 308 -2.11 -24.98 -22.60
N THR A 309 -1.60 -23.78 -22.94
CA THR A 309 -0.75 -23.56 -24.13
C THR A 309 0.44 -24.52 -24.20
N SER A 310 0.52 -25.33 -25.26
CA SER A 310 1.55 -26.36 -25.43
C SER A 310 2.48 -26.09 -26.63
N GLY A 311 3.70 -26.64 -26.60
CA GLY A 311 4.70 -26.45 -27.66
C GLY A 311 5.56 -25.19 -27.50
N LEU A 312 5.78 -24.75 -26.26
CA LEU A 312 6.75 -23.70 -25.94
C LEU A 312 8.16 -24.28 -26.06
N LYS A 313 9.04 -23.60 -26.80
CA LYS A 313 10.44 -23.97 -27.00
C LYS A 313 11.37 -23.13 -26.12
N ASN A 314 11.01 -21.89 -25.82
CA ASN A 314 11.78 -20.98 -25.00
C ASN A 314 11.67 -21.37 -23.52
N ALA A 315 12.81 -21.71 -22.90
CA ALA A 315 12.86 -22.16 -21.50
C ALA A 315 12.31 -21.13 -20.50
N LYS A 316 12.52 -19.82 -20.75
CA LYS A 316 12.04 -18.76 -19.85
C LYS A 316 10.51 -18.62 -19.92
N VAL A 317 9.95 -18.70 -21.12
CA VAL A 317 8.48 -18.66 -21.34
C VAL A 317 7.82 -19.91 -20.75
N THR A 318 8.45 -21.08 -20.89
CA THR A 318 7.98 -22.32 -20.24
C THR A 318 8.00 -22.18 -18.72
N LYS A 319 9.04 -21.58 -18.14
CA LYS A 319 9.10 -21.31 -16.69
C LYS A 319 7.95 -20.41 -16.25
N ILE A 320 7.72 -19.29 -16.95
CA ILE A 320 6.59 -18.40 -16.69
C ILE A 320 5.26 -19.16 -16.70
N LYS A 321 5.03 -19.97 -17.73
CA LYS A 321 3.83 -20.79 -17.83
C LYS A 321 3.69 -21.72 -16.62
N THR A 322 4.74 -22.47 -16.28
CA THR A 322 4.72 -23.40 -15.16
C THR A 322 4.41 -22.71 -13.83
N GLU A 323 5.01 -21.56 -13.56
CA GLU A 323 4.74 -20.81 -12.31
C GLU A 323 3.28 -20.31 -12.27
N LEU A 324 2.76 -19.76 -13.38
CA LEU A 324 1.36 -19.29 -13.43
C LEU A 324 0.34 -20.43 -13.35
N THR A 325 0.57 -21.55 -14.05
CA THR A 325 -0.29 -22.73 -13.95
C THR A 325 -0.27 -23.30 -12.54
N THR A 326 0.90 -23.41 -11.92
CA THR A 326 1.01 -23.94 -10.55
C THR A 326 0.34 -23.01 -9.54
N ALA A 327 0.46 -21.69 -9.70
CA ALA A 327 -0.26 -20.72 -8.86
C ALA A 327 -1.79 -20.91 -8.97
N ALA A 328 -2.32 -21.04 -10.18
CA ALA A 328 -3.73 -21.33 -10.41
C ALA A 328 -4.18 -22.66 -9.76
N ASP A 329 -3.38 -23.72 -9.91
CA ASP A 329 -3.65 -25.03 -9.30
C ASP A 329 -3.66 -24.97 -7.77
N LYS A 330 -2.77 -24.16 -7.17
CA LYS A 330 -2.74 -23.95 -5.72
C LYS A 330 -3.95 -23.17 -5.22
N LEU A 331 -4.45 -22.19 -5.98
CA LEU A 331 -5.71 -21.51 -5.67
C LEU A 331 -6.92 -22.46 -5.79
N ASN A 332 -6.96 -23.29 -6.83
CA ASN A 332 -7.99 -24.32 -6.99
C ASN A 332 -7.94 -25.35 -5.84
N THR A 333 -6.74 -25.69 -5.37
CA THR A 333 -6.54 -26.56 -4.20
C THR A 333 -7.01 -25.87 -2.91
N TYR A 334 -6.73 -24.58 -2.75
CA TYR A 334 -7.24 -23.79 -1.63
C TYR A 334 -8.77 -23.74 -1.60
N GLN A 335 -9.42 -23.60 -2.74
CA GLN A 335 -10.87 -23.61 -2.81
C GLN A 335 -11.48 -24.90 -2.22
N LYS A 336 -10.83 -26.04 -2.45
CA LYS A 336 -11.27 -27.37 -1.98
C LYS A 336 -10.86 -27.65 -0.51
N SER A 337 -9.66 -27.25 -0.12
CA SER A 337 -9.05 -27.63 1.17
C SER A 337 -9.10 -26.54 2.24
N LYS A 338 -9.33 -25.28 1.85
CA LYS A 338 -9.25 -24.06 2.68
C LYS A 338 -7.92 -23.91 3.45
N SER A 339 -6.84 -24.52 2.96
CA SER A 339 -5.53 -24.49 3.60
C SER A 339 -4.75 -23.20 3.31
N LYS A 340 -4.41 -22.41 4.35
CA LYS A 340 -3.57 -21.21 4.23
C LYS A 340 -2.20 -21.51 3.57
N LYS A 341 -1.68 -22.72 3.72
CA LYS A 341 -0.44 -23.16 3.07
C LYS A 341 -0.56 -23.15 1.55
N SER A 342 -1.71 -23.50 0.99
CA SER A 342 -1.95 -23.45 -0.45
C SER A 342 -1.91 -22.01 -0.98
N LEU A 343 -2.43 -21.04 -0.22
CA LEU A 343 -2.35 -19.61 -0.57
C LEU A 343 -0.91 -19.09 -0.51
N SER A 344 -0.16 -19.44 0.54
CA SER A 344 1.26 -19.08 0.65
C SER A 344 2.08 -19.67 -0.51
N GLN A 345 1.78 -20.92 -0.91
CA GLN A 345 2.39 -21.53 -2.11
C GLN A 345 1.99 -20.82 -3.41
N ALA A 346 0.72 -20.43 -3.58
CA ALA A 346 0.29 -19.66 -4.75
C ALA A 346 1.06 -18.33 -4.84
N GLN A 347 1.20 -17.63 -3.72
CA GLN A 347 1.95 -16.38 -3.62
C GLN A 347 3.44 -16.57 -3.95
N GLN A 348 4.05 -17.66 -3.49
CA GLN A 348 5.43 -18.02 -3.83
C GLN A 348 5.60 -18.22 -5.34
N HIS A 349 4.68 -18.93 -6.00
CA HIS A 349 4.72 -19.12 -7.45
C HIS A 349 4.54 -17.80 -8.21
N LEU A 350 3.69 -16.89 -7.74
CA LEU A 350 3.55 -15.55 -8.31
C LEU A 350 4.83 -14.70 -8.15
N LEU A 351 5.54 -14.85 -7.03
CA LEU A 351 6.86 -14.22 -6.85
C LEU A 351 7.92 -14.84 -7.78
N ASN A 352 7.91 -16.16 -7.94
CA ASN A 352 8.80 -16.85 -8.89
C ASN A 352 8.54 -16.41 -10.33
N PHE A 353 7.28 -16.16 -10.69
CA PHE A 353 6.91 -15.58 -11.97
C PHE A 353 7.61 -14.22 -12.17
N LEU A 354 7.60 -13.32 -11.18
CA LEU A 354 8.29 -12.03 -11.30
C LEU A 354 9.78 -12.22 -11.60
N SER A 355 10.46 -13.08 -10.85
CA SER A 355 11.87 -13.41 -11.09
C SER A 355 12.12 -13.94 -12.52
N ALA A 356 11.23 -14.82 -13.01
CA ALA A 356 11.29 -15.35 -14.36
C ALA A 356 11.02 -14.28 -15.44
N TYR A 357 10.09 -13.36 -15.18
CA TYR A 357 9.73 -12.25 -16.07
C TYR A 357 10.87 -11.24 -16.20
N TYR A 358 11.52 -10.87 -15.08
CA TYR A 358 12.72 -10.02 -15.12
C TYR A 358 13.86 -10.67 -15.88
N SER A 359 13.97 -11.99 -15.79
CA SER A 359 14.98 -12.76 -16.50
C SER A 359 14.71 -12.93 -17.99
N LEU A 360 13.52 -12.59 -18.52
CA LEU A 360 13.14 -12.77 -19.94
C LEU A 360 14.18 -12.19 -20.91
#